data_AF-A0A529SF15-F1
#
_entry.id   AF-A0A529SF15-F1
#
_cell.length_a   1.000
_cell.length_b   1.000
_cell.length_c   1.000
_cell.angle_alpha   90.00
_cell.angle_beta   90.00
_cell.angle_gamma   90.00
#
_symmetry.space_group_name_H-M   'P 1'
#
loop_
_entity.id
_entity.type
_entity.pdbx_description
1 polymer ?
#
loop_
_entity_poly.entity_id
_entity_poly.type
_entity_poly.pdbx_seq_one_letter_code
_entity_poly.pdbx_strand_id
1 'polypeptide(L)'
;YRDVLPYFKRAENNQRFANDFHGDQGPLGVSNPISPLPICEAYFRAGQEMGIPFNPDFNGAAQEGVGYYQLTQKNARRSSASVAYLKPIGARKNLTVRTDVLVTRVIIEKGRA
;
A
#
# COMPACT_ATOMS: atom_id res chain seq x y z
N TYR A 1 16.81 -4.91 -2.26
CA TYR A 1 15.33 -5.03 -2.27
C TYR A 1 14.86 -6.46 -1.99
N ARG A 2 15.56 -7.51 -2.45
CA ARG A 2 15.16 -8.91 -2.26
C ARG A 2 14.89 -9.29 -0.80
N ASP A 3 15.70 -8.81 0.15
CA ASP A 3 15.54 -9.14 1.57
C ASP A 3 14.25 -8.59 2.19
N VAL A 4 13.69 -7.52 1.62
CA VAL A 4 12.46 -6.90 2.10
C VAL A 4 11.21 -7.30 1.30
N LEU A 5 11.40 -7.86 0.11
CA LEU A 5 10.33 -8.27 -0.80
C LEU A 5 9.32 -9.25 -0.15
N PRO A 6 9.73 -10.27 0.64
CA PRO A 6 8.78 -11.14 1.33
C PRO A 6 7.83 -10.39 2.26
N TYR A 7 8.29 -9.29 2.88
CA TYR A 7 7.46 -8.49 3.79
C TYR A 7 6.48 -7.60 3.03
N PHE A 8 6.87 -7.04 1.88
CA PHE A 8 5.95 -6.32 0.99
C PHE A 8 4.84 -7.23 0.50
N LYS A 9 5.19 -8.41 -0.03
CA LYS A 9 4.19 -9.41 -0.46
C LYS A 9 3.28 -9.86 0.68
N ARG A 10 3.83 -10.08 1.88
CA ARG A 10 3.03 -10.46 3.06
C ARG A 10 2.04 -9.37 3.49
N ALA A 11 2.40 -8.11 3.32
CA ALA A 11 1.54 -6.99 3.68
C ALA A 11 0.41 -6.76 2.67
N GLU A 12 0.68 -7.02 1.40
CA GLU A 12 -0.15 -6.63 0.27
C GLU A 12 -1.31 -7.60 -0.01
N ASN A 13 -2.47 -7.01 -0.33
CA ASN A 13 -3.64 -7.66 -0.90
C ASN A 13 -3.99 -6.95 -2.20
N ASN A 14 -3.20 -7.24 -3.23
CA ASN A 14 -3.35 -6.66 -4.53
C ASN A 14 -4.54 -7.30 -5.26
N GLN A 15 -5.45 -6.46 -5.76
CA GLN A 15 -6.64 -6.93 -6.47
C GLN A 15 -6.36 -7.42 -7.89
N ARG A 16 -5.17 -7.13 -8.45
CA ARG A 16 -4.83 -7.38 -9.85
C ARG A 16 -3.69 -8.37 -10.03
N PHE A 17 -2.69 -8.33 -9.17
CA PHE A 17 -1.45 -9.08 -9.33
C PHE A 17 -1.21 -10.05 -8.17
N ALA A 18 -0.70 -11.24 -8.50
CA ALA A 18 -0.13 -12.19 -7.55
C ALA A 18 1.05 -12.87 -8.26
N ASN A 19 2.24 -12.28 -8.14
CA ASN A 19 3.41 -12.64 -8.95
C ASN A 19 4.70 -12.48 -8.15
N ASP A 20 5.85 -12.38 -8.81
CA ASP A 20 7.16 -12.25 -8.17
C ASP A 20 7.26 -11.03 -7.25
N PHE A 21 6.58 -9.94 -7.58
CA PHE A 21 6.66 -8.66 -6.88
C PHE A 21 5.47 -8.41 -5.93
N HIS A 22 4.32 -9.04 -6.18
CA HIS A 22 3.06 -8.73 -5.49
C HIS A 22 2.49 -9.88 -4.66
N GLY A 23 1.82 -9.52 -3.57
CA GLY A 23 0.98 -10.42 -2.77
C GLY A 23 -0.51 -10.06 -2.85
N ASP A 24 -1.37 -11.05 -2.63
CA ASP A 24 -2.83 -10.94 -2.73
C ASP A 24 -3.57 -11.38 -1.44
N GLN A 25 -2.84 -11.89 -0.45
CA GLN A 25 -3.42 -12.44 0.79
C GLN A 25 -3.20 -11.56 2.03
N GLY A 26 -2.48 -10.46 1.90
CA GLY A 26 -2.17 -9.57 3.01
C GLY A 26 -3.39 -8.82 3.57
N PRO A 27 -3.21 -8.05 4.65
CA PRO A 27 -4.27 -7.22 5.20
C PRO A 27 -4.45 -5.89 4.47
N LEU A 28 -3.40 -5.35 3.82
CA LEU A 28 -3.43 -4.02 3.19
C LEU A 28 -4.01 -4.13 1.76
N GLY A 29 -5.22 -3.62 1.54
CA GLY A 29 -5.83 -3.65 0.20
C GLY A 29 -5.15 -2.68 -0.75
N VAL A 30 -4.80 -3.18 -1.94
CA VAL A 30 -4.18 -2.41 -3.02
C VAL A 30 -4.96 -2.62 -4.32
N SER A 31 -5.32 -1.54 -4.99
CA SER A 31 -6.10 -1.57 -6.24
C SER A 31 -5.66 -0.50 -7.22
N ASN A 32 -6.04 -0.64 -8.49
CA ASN A 32 -6.09 0.52 -9.38
C ASN A 32 -7.13 1.54 -8.88
N PRO A 33 -7.05 2.81 -9.33
CA PRO A 33 -8.11 3.77 -9.08
C PRO A 33 -9.47 3.23 -9.59
N ILE A 34 -10.51 3.28 -8.74
CA ILE A 34 -11.84 2.75 -9.07
C ILE A 34 -12.64 3.66 -10.01
N SER A 35 -12.37 4.97 -9.99
CA SER A 35 -13.04 5.97 -10.82
C SER A 35 -12.02 6.99 -11.33
N PRO A 36 -11.10 6.59 -12.22
CA PRO A 36 -10.16 7.53 -12.82
C PRO A 36 -10.89 8.55 -13.70
N LEU A 37 -10.30 9.73 -13.84
CA LEU A 37 -10.81 10.74 -14.76
C LEU A 37 -10.26 10.48 -16.16
N PRO A 38 -11.02 10.74 -17.25
CA PRO A 38 -10.55 10.55 -18.62
C PRO A 38 -9.24 11.29 -18.96
N ILE A 39 -8.95 12.39 -18.26
CA ILE A 39 -7.70 13.14 -18.41
C ILE A 39 -6.45 12.31 -18.08
N CYS A 40 -6.56 11.31 -17.20
CA CYS A 40 -5.43 10.42 -16.88
C CYS A 40 -4.96 9.66 -18.13
N GLU A 41 -5.88 9.10 -18.90
CA GLU A 41 -5.54 8.35 -20.11
C GLU A 41 -5.06 9.28 -21.22
N ALA A 42 -5.65 10.46 -21.35
CA ALA A 42 -5.15 11.48 -22.27
C ALA A 42 -3.70 11.88 -21.95
N TYR A 43 -3.37 12.02 -20.66
CA TYR A 43 -2.00 12.27 -20.21
C TYR A 43 -1.06 11.11 -20.53
N PHE A 44 -1.47 9.85 -20.30
CA PHE A 44 -0.64 8.69 -20.65
C PHE A 44 -0.37 8.64 -22.16
N ARG A 45 -1.38 8.89 -23.00
CA ARG A 45 -1.22 8.93 -24.46
C ARG A 45 -0.23 10.01 -24.90
N ALA A 46 -0.34 11.22 -24.35
CA ALA A 46 0.60 12.30 -24.63
C ALA A 46 2.05 11.93 -24.23
N GLY A 47 2.23 11.25 -23.09
CA GLY A 47 3.54 10.73 -22.69
C GLY A 47 4.10 9.71 -23.68
N GLN A 48 3.25 8.81 -24.18
CA GLN A 48 3.64 7.82 -25.19
C GLN A 48 4.01 8.47 -26.53
N GLU A 49 3.33 9.54 -26.93
CA GLU A 49 3.69 10.33 -28.13
C GLU A 49 5.09 10.97 -28.00
N MET A 50 5.53 11.26 -26.77
CA MET A 50 6.89 11.73 -26.48
C MET A 50 7.91 10.59 -26.30
N GLY A 51 7.51 9.33 -26.49
CA GLY A 51 8.38 8.17 -26.36
C GLY A 51 8.49 7.60 -24.94
N ILE A 52 7.71 8.11 -23.96
CA ILE A 52 7.68 7.54 -22.61
C ILE A 52 6.82 6.27 -22.63
N PRO A 53 7.34 5.09 -22.23
CA PRO A 53 6.59 3.84 -22.33
C PRO A 53 5.38 3.84 -21.39
N PHE A 54 4.31 3.15 -21.80
CA PHE A 54 3.22 2.84 -20.86
C PHE A 54 3.68 1.79 -19.85
N ASN A 55 3.50 2.07 -18.56
CA ASN A 55 3.82 1.17 -17.47
C ASN A 55 2.53 0.70 -16.77
N PRO A 56 2.15 -0.58 -16.89
CA PRO A 56 0.97 -1.13 -16.24
C PRO A 56 1.15 -1.42 -14.75
N ASP A 57 2.40 -1.39 -14.25
CA ASP A 57 2.79 -1.77 -12.89
C ASP A 57 4.15 -1.15 -12.49
N PHE A 58 4.07 0.01 -11.85
CA PHE A 58 5.24 0.73 -11.33
C PHE A 58 6.00 0.01 -10.22
N ASN A 59 5.38 -0.99 -9.57
CA ASN A 59 6.00 -1.75 -8.48
C ASN A 59 6.42 -3.16 -8.91
N GLY A 60 6.36 -3.44 -10.22
CA GLY A 60 6.81 -4.68 -10.84
C GLY A 60 8.30 -4.64 -11.21
N ALA A 61 8.63 -5.29 -12.33
CA ALA A 61 10.02 -5.44 -12.77
C ALA A 61 10.70 -4.13 -13.21
N ALA A 62 9.93 -3.13 -13.65
CA ALA A 62 10.44 -1.84 -14.12
C ALA A 62 9.55 -0.69 -13.63
N GLN A 63 10.18 0.43 -13.23
CA GLN A 63 9.48 1.58 -12.68
C GLN A 63 9.19 2.69 -13.70
N GLU A 64 9.98 2.77 -14.77
CA GLU A 64 9.87 3.84 -15.76
C GLU A 64 8.56 3.76 -16.54
N GLY A 65 7.94 4.92 -16.82
CA GLY A 65 6.82 5.04 -17.74
C GLY A 65 5.65 5.88 -17.25
N VAL A 66 4.55 5.83 -18.00
CA VAL A 66 3.27 6.49 -17.68
C VAL A 66 2.17 5.45 -17.50
N GLY A 67 1.27 5.67 -16.56
CA GLY A 67 0.20 4.73 -16.26
C GLY A 67 -0.46 5.03 -14.92
N TYR A 68 -1.38 4.15 -14.52
CA TYR A 68 -2.05 4.28 -13.24
C TYR A 68 -1.15 3.82 -12.09
N TYR A 69 -0.97 4.68 -11.10
CA TYR A 69 -0.46 4.25 -9.80
C TYR A 69 -1.54 3.46 -9.06
N GLN A 70 -1.15 2.34 -8.47
CA GLN A 70 -2.02 1.63 -7.55
C GLN A 70 -2.15 2.39 -6.22
N LEU A 71 -3.32 2.29 -5.61
CA LEU A 71 -3.71 2.97 -4.39
C LEU A 71 -3.91 1.94 -3.28
N THR A 72 -3.62 2.31 -2.03
CA THR A 72 -4.03 1.54 -0.86
C THR A 72 -5.54 1.72 -0.63
N GLN A 73 -6.33 1.01 -1.43
CA GLN A 73 -7.78 1.07 -1.50
C GLN A 73 -8.36 -0.35 -1.50
N LYS A 74 -9.44 -0.55 -0.74
CA LYS A 74 -10.20 -1.80 -0.69
C LYS A 74 -11.69 -1.45 -0.73
N ASN A 75 -12.44 -2.06 -1.64
CA ASN A 75 -13.88 -1.81 -1.81
C ASN A 75 -14.21 -0.31 -1.94
N ALA A 76 -13.49 0.37 -2.83
CA ALA A 76 -13.57 1.80 -3.08
C ALA A 76 -13.25 2.71 -1.87
N ARG A 77 -12.78 2.19 -0.73
CA ARG A 77 -12.44 2.95 0.48
C ARG A 77 -10.95 2.90 0.76
N ARG A 78 -10.43 3.95 1.42
CA ARG A 78 -9.05 3.98 1.91
C ARG A 78 -8.76 2.75 2.79
N SER A 79 -7.71 2.01 2.46
CA SER A 79 -7.18 0.92 3.28
C SER A 79 -5.98 1.44 4.08
N SER A 80 -6.23 2.08 5.22
CA SER A 80 -5.15 2.55 6.11
C SER A 80 -4.55 1.38 6.90
N ALA A 81 -3.34 1.56 7.44
CA ALA A 81 -2.74 0.59 8.36
C ALA A 81 -3.62 0.30 9.58
N SER A 82 -4.30 1.31 10.15
CA SER A 82 -5.22 1.11 11.27
C SER A 82 -6.44 0.24 10.89
N VAL A 83 -7.02 0.46 9.70
CA VAL A 83 -8.16 -0.34 9.21
C VAL A 83 -7.73 -1.74 8.80
N ALA A 84 -6.55 -1.89 8.19
CA ALA A 84 -6.03 -3.16 7.69
C ALA A 84 -5.52 -4.06 8.82
N TYR A 85 -4.75 -3.53 9.77
CA TYR A 85 -4.05 -4.32 10.79
C TYR A 85 -4.71 -4.27 12.16
N LEU A 86 -5.13 -3.09 12.65
CA LEU A 86 -5.61 -2.94 14.03
C LEU A 86 -7.09 -3.23 14.18
N LYS A 87 -7.93 -2.67 13.29
CA LYS A 87 -9.39 -2.82 13.36
C LYS A 87 -9.87 -4.28 13.40
N PRO A 88 -9.35 -5.22 12.58
CA PRO A 88 -9.82 -6.60 12.56
C PRO A 88 -9.53 -7.36 13.86
N ILE A 89 -8.50 -6.93 14.61
CA ILE A 89 -8.04 -7.60 15.81
C ILE A 89 -8.38 -6.82 17.09
N GLY A 90 -9.17 -5.75 16.99
CA GLY A 90 -9.47 -4.84 18.11
C GLY A 90 -10.16 -5.49 19.30
N ALA A 91 -10.83 -6.64 19.11
CA ALA A 91 -11.49 -7.39 20.18
C ALA A 91 -10.54 -8.30 20.99
N ARG A 92 -9.26 -8.42 20.59
CA ARG A 92 -8.30 -9.27 21.30
C ARG A 92 -8.01 -8.69 22.68
N LYS A 93 -8.15 -9.51 23.72
CA LYS A 93 -7.92 -9.10 25.13
C LYS A 93 -6.49 -8.63 25.42
N ASN A 94 -5.52 -9.03 24.59
CA ASN A 94 -4.12 -8.61 24.70
C ASN A 94 -3.76 -7.37 23.88
N LEU A 95 -4.75 -6.67 23.30
CA LEU A 95 -4.55 -5.41 22.57
C LEU A 95 -5.34 -4.29 23.24
N THR A 96 -4.67 -3.18 23.55
CA THR A 96 -5.31 -1.95 24.05
C THR A 96 -4.93 -0.80 23.12
N VAL A 97 -5.93 -0.11 22.58
CA VAL A 97 -5.74 1.08 21.75
C VAL A 97 -6.17 2.30 22.56
N ARG A 98 -5.27 3.26 22.74
CA ARG A 98 -5.56 4.55 23.37
C ARG A 98 -5.45 5.65 22.32
N THR A 99 -6.52 6.39 22.09
CA THR A 99 -6.53 7.57 21.22
C THR A 99 -6.38 8.83 22.06
N ASP A 100 -6.04 9.95 21.41
CA ASP A 100 -5.97 11.26 22.06
C ASP A 100 -4.97 11.32 23.23
N VAL A 101 -3.90 10.53 23.13
CA VAL A 101 -2.80 10.49 24.10
C VAL A 101 -1.52 11.00 23.46
N LEU A 102 -0.94 12.04 24.06
CA LEU A 102 0.41 12.50 23.74
C LEU A 102 1.42 11.79 24.64
N VAL A 103 2.30 10.97 24.06
CA VAL A 103 3.43 10.38 24.78
C VAL A 103 4.50 11.45 24.98
N THR A 104 4.85 11.75 26.24
CA THR A 104 5.77 12.85 26.57
C THR A 104 7.21 12.41 26.81
N ARG A 105 7.43 11.18 27.29
CA ARG A 105 8.75 10.62 27.53
C ARG A 105 8.73 9.09 27.55
N VAL A 106 9.87 8.51 27.21
CA VAL A 106 10.19 7.11 27.50
C VAL A 106 10.93 7.08 28.83
N ILE A 107 10.52 6.20 29.75
CA ILE A 107 11.20 6.02 31.04
C ILE A 107 12.31 5.00 30.81
N ILE A 108 13.54 5.30 31.24
CA ILE A 108 14.68 4.38 31.13
C ILE A 108 15.21 4.11 32.53
N GLU A 109 15.21 2.84 32.95
CA GLU A 109 15.72 2.40 34.25
C GLU A 109 16.71 1.26 34.07
N LYS A 110 17.89 1.37 34.69
CA LYS A 110 18.96 0.36 34.63
C LYS A 110 19.31 -0.05 33.17
N GLY A 111 19.32 0.91 32.25
CA GLY A 111 19.67 0.69 30.84
C GLY A 111 18.56 0.07 29.97
N ARG A 112 17.31 0.01 30.46
CA ARG A 112 16.16 -0.52 29.71
C ARG A 112 15.00 0.48 29.71
N ALA A 113 14.36 0.62 28.56
CA ALA A 113 13.07 1.32 28.40
C ALA A 113 11.89 0.50 28.93
#